data_AF-A0A4Q3G2S2-F1
#
_entry.id   AF-A0A4Q3G2S2-F1
#
_cell.length_a   1.000
_cell.length_b   1.000
_cell.length_c   1.000
_cell.angle_alpha   90.00
_cell.angle_beta   90.00
_cell.angle_gamma   90.00
#
_symmetry.space_group_name_H-M   'P 1'
#
loop_
_entity.id
_entity.type
_entity.pdbx_description
1 polymer ?
#
loop_
_entity_poly.entity_id
_entity_poly.type
_entity_poly.pdbx_seq_one_letter_code
_entity_poly.pdbx_strand_id
1 'polypeptide(L)' 'MADYRVPSPLAREAMAYVLAGGRGTRLMELTDRRAKPAVYFGGKSRIIDFALSNAIN' A
#
# COMPACT_ATOMS: atom_id res chain seq x y z
N MET A 1 15.83 34.09 -21.70
CA MET A 1 14.59 33.32 -21.89
C MET A 1 14.64 32.20 -20.87
N ALA A 2 14.02 32.38 -19.70
CA ALA A 2 14.09 31.41 -18.61
C ALA A 2 13.26 30.17 -18.98
N ASP A 3 13.85 28.99 -18.80
CA ASP A 3 13.21 27.69 -19.03
C ASP A 3 12.06 27.53 -18.03
N TYR A 4 10.82 27.80 -18.48
CA TYR A 4 9.61 27.62 -17.68
C TYR A 4 9.25 26.13 -17.68
N ARG A 5 10.01 25.33 -16.92
CA ARG A 5 9.65 23.93 -16.67
C ARG A 5 8.44 23.92 -15.75
N VAL A 6 7.33 23.41 -16.26
CA VAL A 6 6.20 23.03 -15.41
C VAL A 6 6.74 22.02 -14.38
N PRO A 7 6.58 22.27 -13.07
CA PRO A 7 7.05 21.33 -12.05
C PRO A 7 6.44 19.96 -12.29
N SER A 8 7.28 18.92 -12.28
CA SER A 8 6.80 17.53 -12.23
C SER A 8 5.91 17.35 -10.99
N PRO A 9 4.82 16.59 -11.07
CA PRO A 9 4.09 16.17 -9.88
C PRO A 9 5.04 15.46 -8.92
N LEU A 10 5.05 15.87 -7.64
CA LEU A 10 5.94 15.32 -6.60
C LEU A 10 5.87 13.79 -6.49
N ALA A 11 4.71 13.19 -6.81
CA ALA A 11 4.52 11.75 -6.83
C ALA A 11 5.48 11.01 -7.78
N ARG A 12 5.97 11.65 -8.85
CA ARG A 12 6.95 11.04 -9.78
C ARG A 12 8.35 10.89 -9.17
N GLU A 13 8.64 11.65 -8.13
CA GLU A 13 9.93 11.68 -7.44
C GLU A 13 9.84 11.03 -6.04
N ALA A 14 8.64 10.61 -5.63
CA ALA A 14 8.40 9.99 -4.34
C ALA A 14 8.49 8.46 -4.39
N MET A 15 8.91 7.86 -3.29
CA MET A 15 8.88 6.40 -3.09
C MET A 15 7.85 6.05 -2.01
N ALA A 16 6.88 5.21 -2.36
CA ALA A 16 5.99 4.61 -1.39
C ALA A 16 6.68 3.44 -0.68
N TYR A 17 6.77 3.49 0.65
CA TYR A 17 7.34 2.42 1.47
C TYR A 17 6.28 1.83 2.41
N VAL A 18 5.76 0.65 2.07
CA VAL A 18 4.63 0.02 2.80
C VAL A 18 5.14 -0.91 3.91
N LEU A 19 4.87 -0.55 5.16
CA LEU A 19 5.20 -1.38 6.33
C LEU A 19 4.18 -2.50 6.53
N ALA A 20 4.39 -3.62 5.84
CA ALA A 20 3.45 -4.75 5.78
C ALA A 20 3.68 -5.88 6.83
N GLY A 21 4.40 -5.62 7.92
CA GLY A 21 4.76 -6.63 8.93
C GLY A 21 3.71 -6.91 10.01
N GLY A 22 2.56 -6.23 9.99
CA GLY A 22 1.57 -6.32 11.07
C GLY A 22 1.01 -7.73 11.26
N ARG A 23 1.25 -8.34 12.43
CA ARG A 23 0.71 -9.68 12.76
C ARG A 23 -0.81 -9.72 12.85
N GLY A 24 -1.43 -8.69 13.42
CA GLY A 24 -2.89 -8.65 13.58
C GLY A 24 -3.42 -9.62 14.62
N THR A 25 -2.78 -9.72 15.79
CA THR A 25 -3.12 -10.69 16.87
C THR A 25 -4.59 -10.72 17.29
N ARG A 26 -5.30 -9.60 17.18
CA ARG A 26 -6.75 -9.51 17.45
C ARG A 26 -7.63 -10.22 16.41
N LEU A 27 -7.06 -10.67 15.29
CA LEU A 27 -7.74 -11.44 14.25
C LEU A 27 -7.60 -12.95 14.46
N MET A 28 -6.92 -13.38 15.53
CA MET A 28 -6.83 -14.78 15.95
C MET A 28 -6.34 -15.69 14.79
N GLU A 29 -7.02 -16.82 14.58
CA GLU A 29 -6.64 -17.89 13.64
C GLU A 29 -6.56 -17.40 12.18
N LEU A 30 -7.22 -16.28 11.87
CA LEU A 30 -7.18 -15.66 10.55
C LEU A 30 -5.75 -15.20 10.18
N THR A 31 -4.89 -14.98 11.17
CA THR A 31 -3.50 -14.51 11.00
C THR A 31 -2.43 -15.51 11.47
N ASP A 32 -2.79 -16.75 11.81
CA ASP A 32 -1.83 -17.75 12.28
C ASP A 32 -0.76 -18.10 11.24
N ARG A 33 -1.16 -18.13 9.96
CA ARG A 33 -0.30 -18.53 8.84
C ARG A 33 -0.07 -17.42 7.82
N ARG A 34 -0.52 -16.19 8.11
CA ARG A 34 -0.41 -15.04 7.22
C ARG A 34 -0.34 -13.74 8.01
N ALA A 35 0.44 -12.77 7.54
CA ALA A 35 0.40 -11.43 8.11
C ALA A 35 -0.97 -10.76 7.85
N LYS A 36 -1.37 -9.81 8.69
CA LYS A 36 -2.62 -9.03 8.53
C LYS A 36 -2.78 -8.47 7.12
N PRO A 37 -1.76 -7.92 6.45
CA PRO A 37 -1.94 -7.36 5.10
C PRO A 37 -2.29 -8.40 4.03
N ALA A 38 -1.99 -9.68 4.27
CA ALA A 38 -2.30 -10.79 3.36
C ALA A 38 -3.71 -11.39 3.57
N VAL A 39 -4.48 -10.88 4.53
CA VAL A 39 -5.87 -11.29 4.77
C VAL A 39 -6.74 -10.85 3.60
N TYR A 40 -7.60 -11.75 3.11
CA TYR A 40 -8.56 -11.47 2.05
C TYR A 40 -9.63 -10.48 2.53
N PHE A 41 -10.03 -9.55 1.65
CA PHE A 41 -11.05 -8.54 1.89
C PHE A 41 -11.81 -8.25 0.58
N GLY A 42 -13.14 -8.14 0.64
CA GLY A 42 -13.95 -7.84 -0.53
C GLY A 42 -13.97 -8.96 -1.59
N GLY A 43 -13.81 -10.22 -1.18
CA GLY A 43 -13.96 -11.40 -2.05
C GLY A 43 -12.70 -11.78 -2.84
N LYS A 44 -12.06 -10.82 -3.53
CA LYS A 44 -10.88 -11.10 -4.38
C LYS A 44 -9.60 -10.41 -3.95
N SER A 45 -9.70 -9.30 -3.21
CA SER A 45 -8.54 -8.50 -2.81
C SER A 45 -7.99 -8.94 -1.46
N ARG A 46 -6.81 -8.42 -1.12
CA ARG A 46 -6.20 -8.47 0.20
C ARG A 46 -6.08 -7.06 0.77
N ILE A 47 -5.91 -6.95 2.09
CA ILE A 47 -5.80 -5.65 2.77
C ILE A 47 -4.67 -4.79 2.18
N ILE A 48 -3.53 -5.39 1.81
CA ILE A 48 -2.39 -4.67 1.23
C ILE A 48 -2.71 -4.00 -0.11
N ASP A 49 -3.66 -4.54 -0.88
CA ASP A 49 -3.95 -4.06 -2.23
C ASP A 49 -4.47 -2.62 -2.21
N PHE A 50 -5.13 -2.19 -1.13
CA PHE A 50 -5.62 -0.82 -0.98
C PHE A 50 -4.47 0.19 -0.86
N ALA A 51 -3.44 -0.13 -0.06
CA ALA A 51 -2.27 0.74 0.09
C ALA A 51 -1.47 0.84 -1.21
N LEU A 52 -1.31 -0.28 -1.92
CA LEU A 52 -0.60 -0.31 -3.21
C LEU A 52 -1.39 0.39 -4.32
N SER A 53 -2.71 0.20 -4.38
CA SER A 53 -3.56 0.90 -5.35
C SER A 53 -3.53 2.41 -5.13
N ASN A 54 -3.52 2.87 -3.89
CA ASN A 54 -3.39 4.30 -3.57
C ASN A 54 -2.00 4.87 -3.90
N ALA A 55 -0.96 4.05 -3.93
CA ALA A 55 0.37 4.50 -4.33
C ALA A 55 0.52 4.63 -5.86
N ILE A 56 -0.34 3.93 -6.62
CA ILE A 56 -0.34 3.94 -8.09
C ILE A 56 -1.24 5.05 -8.64
N ASN A 57 -2.37 5.33 -7.99
CA ASN A 57 -3.37 6.33 -8.43
C ASN A 57 -3.09 7.71 -7.83
#